data_AF-A0A1A8NDB2-F1
#
_entry.id   AF-A0A1A8NDB2-F1
#
_cell.length_a   1.000
_cell.length_b   1.000
_cell.length_c   1.000
_cell.angle_alpha   90.00
_cell.angle_beta   90.00
_cell.angle_gamma   90.00
#
_symmetry.space_group_name_H-M   'P 1'
#
loop_
_entity.id
_entity.type
_entity.pdbx_description
1 polymer ?
#
loop_
_entity_poly.entity_id
_entity_poly.type
_entity_poly.pdbx_seq_one_letter_code
_entity_poly.pdbx_strand_id
1 'polypeptide(L)'
;DGHTQRLYYLTLKEKFLLRCVQFYLTHTWETVLELTLELPVNSFHTVKFVNLGFDHFNAEKSDKDLIRMQVFTNQIGSMCVCYSQLLKDKQDLIYKIVLIHKDCSKKFKVSLSSDKSSQKLSQLHPLFIPIGYYILVYLQGHFLHCINTRQPELLCHSLFLAGDEVNLGLQCEPVTATVLHTEDRPSGQLLDLAGGTIHSAELSPVFLLQILRSDARPRCPSSKSDPQRLAALHCLLVYMGDDPNLELKIIEWLCDNMNPFESFDQVQEFILASLYRIVYEKCLSLDKVLPYSSIFEKKEVPVCLLEIPGVVCTTELHIETDFKGKARGAQRFWSELQWNTEK
;
A
#
# COMPACT_ATOMS: atom_id res chain seq x y z
N ASP A 1 9.30 -25.18 8.76
CA ASP A 1 9.79 -24.01 8.02
C ASP A 1 10.57 -23.13 8.98
N GLY A 2 11.90 -23.16 8.95
CA GLY A 2 12.72 -22.87 10.15
C GLY A 2 14.06 -22.19 9.88
N HIS A 3 14.26 -21.61 8.70
CA HIS A 3 15.61 -21.16 8.32
C HIS A 3 15.93 -19.70 8.69
N THR A 4 14.93 -18.81 8.81
CA THR A 4 15.06 -17.49 9.47
C THR A 4 13.68 -16.95 9.85
N GLN A 5 13.41 -16.75 11.13
CA GLN A 5 12.18 -16.07 11.58
C GLN A 5 12.50 -14.62 11.93
N ARG A 6 11.64 -13.68 11.53
CA ARG A 6 11.75 -12.27 11.91
C ARG A 6 10.62 -11.87 12.85
N LEU A 7 10.97 -11.16 13.91
CA LEU A 7 10.03 -10.61 14.87
C LEU A 7 10.13 -9.10 14.90
N TYR A 8 9.00 -8.45 14.69
CA TYR A 8 8.88 -7.00 14.74
C TYR A 8 8.18 -6.59 16.02
N TYR A 9 8.84 -5.72 16.78
CA TYR A 9 8.32 -5.22 18.03
C TYR A 9 8.62 -3.74 18.18
N LEU A 10 7.71 -3.07 18.87
CA LEU A 10 7.70 -1.63 19.04
C LEU A 10 8.05 -1.32 20.50
N THR A 11 8.95 -0.37 20.71
CA THR A 11 9.38 0.06 22.05
C THR A 11 9.34 1.57 22.16
N LEU A 12 9.11 2.06 23.38
CA LEU A 12 9.16 3.47 23.71
C LEU A 12 10.37 3.70 24.62
N LYS A 13 11.38 4.43 24.12
CA LYS A 13 12.45 5.01 24.93
C LYS A 13 12.21 6.52 24.98
N GLU A 14 12.97 7.30 24.22
CA GLU A 14 12.74 8.74 23.98
C GLU A 14 11.83 8.97 22.76
N LYS A 15 12.02 8.15 21.72
CA LYS A 15 11.16 8.06 20.53
C LYS A 15 10.56 6.66 20.41
N PHE A 16 9.54 6.52 19.58
CA PHE A 16 9.00 5.21 19.21
C PHE A 16 9.96 4.52 18.24
N LEU A 17 10.41 3.32 18.61
CA LEU A 17 11.38 2.54 17.83
C LEU A 17 10.78 1.19 17.46
N LEU A 18 10.59 0.96 16.16
CA LEU A 18 10.29 -0.36 15.60
C LEU A 18 11.61 -1.10 15.42
N ARG A 19 11.70 -2.30 15.96
CA ARG A 19 12.88 -3.17 15.84
C ARG A 19 12.52 -4.47 15.13
N CYS A 20 13.39 -4.91 14.23
CA CYS A 20 13.35 -6.24 13.66
C CYS A 20 14.44 -7.10 14.28
N VAL A 21 14.05 -8.21 14.89
CA VAL A 21 14.97 -9.27 15.32
C VAL A 21 14.93 -10.39 14.31
N GLN A 22 16.09 -10.90 13.92
CA GLN A 22 16.21 -12.11 13.13
C GLN A 22 16.75 -13.25 14.01
N PHE A 23 16.03 -14.36 13.99
CA PHE A 23 16.42 -15.61 14.64
C PHE A 23 17.19 -16.48 13.66
N TYR A 24 18.21 -17.17 14.17
CA TYR A 24 19.06 -18.05 13.38
C TYR A 24 19.22 -19.38 14.09
N LEU A 25 19.45 -20.44 13.32
CA LEU A 25 19.71 -21.77 13.87
C LEU A 25 21.07 -21.85 14.60
N THR A 26 22.03 -20.99 14.22
CA THR A 26 23.42 -21.06 14.66
C THR A 26 23.77 -20.08 15.80
N HIS A 27 22.99 -19.02 16.00
CA HIS A 27 23.10 -18.10 17.14
C HIS A 27 21.73 -17.55 17.53
N THR A 28 21.56 -17.26 18.81
CA THR A 28 20.26 -17.01 19.47
C THR A 28 19.37 -16.03 18.70
N TRP A 29 19.85 -14.82 18.41
CA TRP A 29 19.17 -13.80 17.61
C TRP A 29 20.05 -12.55 17.45
N GLU A 30 19.77 -11.71 16.45
CA GLU A 30 20.34 -10.36 16.36
C GLU A 30 19.28 -9.34 15.91
N THR A 31 19.45 -8.08 16.34
CA THR A 31 18.65 -6.97 15.80
C THR A 31 19.25 -6.56 14.46
N VAL A 32 18.43 -6.59 13.40
CA VAL A 32 18.86 -6.31 12.01
C VAL A 32 18.34 -4.97 11.48
N LEU A 33 17.30 -4.42 12.10
CA LEU A 33 16.72 -3.12 11.74
C LEU A 33 16.24 -2.39 12.99
N GLU A 34 16.51 -1.10 13.06
CA GLU A 34 15.79 -0.15 13.91
C GLU A 34 15.23 1.00 13.04
N LEU A 35 13.96 1.35 13.26
CA LEU A 35 13.27 2.42 12.57
C LEU A 35 12.60 3.33 13.61
N THR A 36 12.92 4.62 13.56
CA THR A 36 12.20 5.63 14.34
C THR A 36 10.84 5.89 13.70
N LEU A 37 9.78 5.84 14.51
CA LEU A 37 8.42 6.16 14.09
C LEU A 37 7.90 7.40 14.83
N GLU A 38 7.12 8.20 14.12
CA GLU A 38 6.38 9.31 14.69
C GLU A 38 4.97 8.84 15.05
N LEU A 39 4.78 8.50 16.33
CA LEU A 39 3.48 8.10 16.88
C LEU A 39 3.05 9.08 17.99
N PRO A 40 1.75 9.26 18.24
CA PRO A 40 1.22 10.04 19.34
C PRO A 40 1.78 9.67 20.71
N VAL A 41 1.88 10.68 21.59
CA VAL A 41 2.17 10.49 23.01
C VAL A 41 1.06 9.63 23.62
N ASN A 42 1.43 8.58 24.37
CA ASN A 42 0.54 7.56 24.98
C ASN A 42 0.01 6.47 24.03
N SER A 43 0.66 6.22 22.88
CA SER A 43 0.25 5.14 21.98
C SER A 43 0.40 3.73 22.60
N PHE A 44 1.38 3.55 23.48
CA PHE A 44 1.59 2.35 24.28
C PHE A 44 2.62 2.63 25.39
N HIS A 45 2.57 1.87 26.49
CA HIS A 45 3.46 2.06 27.66
C HIS A 45 4.50 0.93 27.83
N THR A 46 4.42 -0.11 27.01
CA THR A 46 5.23 -1.34 27.09
C THR A 46 5.62 -1.84 25.69
N VAL A 47 6.37 -2.93 25.58
CA VAL A 47 6.68 -3.53 24.27
C VAL A 47 5.38 -4.01 23.60
N LYS A 48 5.13 -3.63 22.34
CA LYS A 48 4.01 -4.15 21.51
C LYS A 48 4.57 -4.98 20.35
N PHE A 49 4.12 -6.23 20.23
CA PHE A 49 4.46 -7.07 19.07
C PHE A 49 3.56 -6.73 17.88
N VAL A 50 4.15 -6.56 16.70
CA VAL A 50 3.44 -6.06 15.51
C VAL A 50 3.00 -7.20 14.58
N ASN A 51 3.76 -8.29 14.51
CA ASN A 51 3.51 -9.37 13.54
C ASN A 51 2.67 -10.53 14.05
N LEU A 52 2.42 -10.64 15.36
CA LEU A 52 1.74 -11.80 15.93
C LEU A 52 0.22 -11.64 16.02
N GLY A 53 -0.33 -10.46 15.68
CA GLY A 53 -1.78 -10.19 15.70
C GLY A 53 -2.46 -10.34 17.07
N PHE A 54 -1.74 -10.81 18.09
CA PHE A 54 -2.23 -11.11 19.42
C PHE A 54 -1.14 -10.79 20.44
N ASP A 55 -1.49 -9.94 21.40
CA ASP A 55 -0.63 -9.58 22.52
C ASP A 55 -1.33 -10.00 23.81
N HIS A 56 -0.89 -11.12 24.39
CA HIS A 56 -1.47 -11.68 25.61
C HIS A 56 -1.38 -10.69 26.80
N PHE A 57 -0.43 -9.77 26.79
CA PHE A 57 -0.27 -8.78 27.87
C PHE A 57 -1.22 -7.57 27.72
N ASN A 58 -1.87 -7.41 26.56
CA ASN A 58 -2.85 -6.36 26.31
C ASN A 58 -4.31 -6.86 26.36
N ALA A 59 -4.56 -8.16 26.58
CA ALA A 59 -5.90 -8.74 26.63
C ALA A 59 -6.79 -8.19 27.77
N GLU A 60 -6.19 -7.66 28.84
CA GLU A 60 -6.93 -7.18 30.02
C GLU A 60 -7.33 -5.70 29.95
N LYS A 61 -6.81 -4.92 28.99
CA LYS A 61 -7.20 -3.51 28.84
C LYS A 61 -8.22 -3.37 27.73
N SER A 62 -9.44 -2.96 28.09
CA SER A 62 -10.48 -2.51 27.17
C SER A 62 -10.12 -1.21 26.43
N ASP A 63 -8.83 -0.87 26.34
CA ASP A 63 -8.38 0.37 25.75
C ASP A 63 -8.44 0.26 24.23
N LYS A 64 -9.22 1.18 23.66
CA LYS A 64 -9.34 1.43 22.23
C LYS A 64 -7.92 1.59 21.67
N ASP A 65 -7.44 0.58 20.95
CA ASP A 65 -6.12 0.61 20.30
C ASP A 65 -6.03 1.90 19.48
N LEU A 66 -5.25 2.88 19.94
CA LEU A 66 -5.17 4.19 19.27
C LEU A 66 -4.48 4.08 17.90
N ILE A 67 -3.74 2.99 17.70
CA ILE A 67 -2.95 2.72 16.51
C ILE A 67 -3.10 1.27 16.08
N ARG A 68 -3.46 1.08 14.82
CA ARG A 68 -3.33 -0.19 14.10
C ARG A 68 -2.09 -0.13 13.22
N MET A 69 -1.16 -1.06 13.39
CA MET A 69 0.10 -1.12 12.67
C MET A 69 0.33 -2.51 12.09
N GLN A 70 0.89 -2.59 10.89
CA GLN A 70 1.29 -3.82 10.22
C GLN A 70 2.62 -3.59 9.49
N VAL A 71 3.45 -4.63 9.46
CA VAL A 71 4.71 -4.66 8.69
C VAL A 71 4.53 -5.64 7.56
N PHE A 72 4.82 -5.21 6.33
CA PHE A 72 4.80 -6.09 5.16
C PHE A 72 6.17 -6.18 4.54
N THR A 73 6.50 -7.39 4.13
CA THR A 73 7.68 -7.75 3.35
C THR A 73 7.18 -8.46 2.09
N ASN A 74 7.90 -8.31 0.98
CA ASN A 74 7.61 -9.05 -0.24
C ASN A 74 8.85 -9.74 -0.80
N GLN A 75 8.63 -10.73 -1.66
CA GLN A 75 9.69 -11.56 -2.25
C GLN A 75 10.69 -10.75 -3.10
N ILE A 76 10.28 -9.57 -3.56
CA ILE A 76 11.07 -8.69 -4.42
C ILE A 76 11.94 -7.74 -3.58
N GLY A 77 12.16 -8.07 -2.30
CA GLY A 77 13.02 -7.31 -1.40
C GLY A 77 12.46 -5.95 -1.00
N SER A 78 11.14 -5.76 -1.00
CA SER A 78 10.50 -4.55 -0.49
C SER A 78 10.03 -4.76 0.94
N MET A 79 10.12 -3.71 1.75
CA MET A 79 9.54 -3.67 3.09
C MET A 79 8.83 -2.34 3.32
N CYS A 80 7.70 -2.40 4.00
CA CYS A 80 6.96 -1.23 4.42
C CYS A 80 6.29 -1.41 5.79
N VAL A 81 6.04 -0.29 6.46
CA VAL A 81 5.33 -0.22 7.73
C VAL A 81 4.11 0.65 7.54
N CYS A 82 2.93 0.07 7.73
CA CYS A 82 1.66 0.77 7.61
C CYS A 82 1.07 0.97 8.99
N TYR A 83 0.62 2.19 9.29
CA TYR A 83 -0.12 2.44 10.51
C TYR A 83 -1.18 3.52 10.33
N SER A 84 -2.24 3.42 11.13
CA SER A 84 -3.34 4.39 11.15
C SER A 84 -3.55 4.96 12.53
N GLN A 85 -4.00 6.21 12.56
CA GLN A 85 -4.41 6.92 13.76
C GLN A 85 -5.75 7.60 13.49
N LEU A 86 -6.67 7.46 14.43
CA LEU A 86 -7.91 8.22 14.42
C LEU A 86 -7.74 9.55 15.17
N LEU A 87 -8.14 10.66 14.55
CA LEU A 87 -8.18 11.95 15.23
C LEU A 87 -9.53 12.10 15.95
N LYS A 88 -9.49 12.31 17.28
CA LYS A 88 -10.70 12.40 18.11
C LYS A 88 -11.54 13.66 17.85
N ASP A 89 -10.93 14.72 17.32
CA ASP A 89 -11.54 16.05 17.17
C ASP A 89 -11.94 16.42 15.73
N LYS A 90 -11.61 15.60 14.74
CA LYS A 90 -11.89 15.88 13.32
C LYS A 90 -12.36 14.60 12.66
N GLN A 91 -13.34 14.67 11.78
CA GLN A 91 -13.78 13.56 10.92
C GLN A 91 -12.69 13.19 9.89
N ASP A 92 -11.43 13.17 10.30
CA ASP A 92 -10.27 12.93 9.46
C ASP A 92 -9.58 11.67 9.97
N LEU A 93 -9.37 10.71 9.06
CA LEU A 93 -8.49 9.58 9.31
C LEU A 93 -7.08 9.93 8.84
N ILE A 94 -6.08 9.60 9.64
CA ILE A 94 -4.68 9.63 9.22
C ILE A 94 -4.15 8.21 9.11
N TYR A 95 -3.50 7.89 8.00
CA TYR A 95 -2.64 6.71 7.91
C TYR A 95 -1.31 7.08 7.27
N LYS A 96 -0.26 6.37 7.67
CA LYS A 96 1.11 6.56 7.20
C LYS A 96 1.64 5.23 6.69
N ILE A 97 2.33 5.29 5.56
CA ILE A 97 3.05 4.17 4.95
C ILE A 97 4.51 4.57 4.87
N VAL A 98 5.35 3.85 5.62
CA VAL A 98 6.80 4.01 5.59
C VAL A 98 7.36 3.00 4.60
N LEU A 99 7.92 3.47 3.49
CA LEU A 99 8.50 2.66 2.43
C LEU A 99 10.01 2.56 2.67
N ILE A 100 10.41 1.57 3.49
CA ILE A 100 11.80 1.46 3.95
C ILE A 100 12.77 1.26 2.78
N HIS A 101 12.35 0.49 1.77
CA HIS A 101 13.12 0.23 0.55
C HIS A 101 13.27 1.46 -0.37
N LYS A 102 12.45 2.51 -0.19
CA LYS A 102 12.52 3.77 -0.94
C LYS A 102 13.02 4.95 -0.09
N ASP A 103 13.44 4.69 1.16
CA ASP A 103 13.91 5.72 2.11
C ASP A 103 12.93 6.91 2.24
N CYS A 104 11.63 6.62 2.24
CA CYS A 104 10.61 7.66 2.32
C CYS A 104 9.38 7.19 3.10
N SER A 105 8.55 8.14 3.50
CA SER A 105 7.24 7.86 4.08
C SER A 105 6.18 8.76 3.50
N LYS A 106 4.96 8.23 3.39
CA LYS A 106 3.78 8.99 2.98
C LYS A 106 2.76 9.01 4.08
N LYS A 107 2.31 10.20 4.43
CA LYS A 107 1.21 10.44 5.34
C LYS A 107 0.01 10.90 4.56
N PHE A 108 -1.10 10.21 4.71
CA PHE A 108 -2.37 10.50 4.09
C PHE A 108 -3.35 10.93 5.16
N LYS A 109 -4.01 12.06 4.90
CA LYS A 109 -5.11 12.56 5.70
C LYS A 109 -6.36 12.57 4.83
N VAL A 110 -7.35 11.75 5.19
CA VAL A 110 -8.59 11.57 4.44
C VAL A 110 -9.74 12.14 5.25
N SER A 111 -10.54 13.03 4.63
CA SER A 111 -11.76 13.54 5.25
C SER A 111 -12.91 12.54 5.03
N LEU A 112 -13.50 12.08 6.13
CA LEU A 112 -14.63 11.17 6.17
C LEU A 112 -15.93 11.98 6.13
N SER A 113 -16.83 11.69 5.19
CA SER A 113 -18.11 12.40 5.09
C SER A 113 -19.08 12.01 6.20
N SER A 114 -19.81 12.98 6.77
CA SER A 114 -20.72 12.77 7.91
C SER A 114 -22.01 12.01 7.59
N ASP A 115 -22.29 11.74 6.32
CA ASP A 115 -23.65 11.47 5.86
C ASP A 115 -24.06 9.98 5.91
N LYS A 116 -23.14 9.07 6.22
CA LYS A 116 -23.44 7.62 6.31
C LYS A 116 -23.38 7.12 7.76
N SER A 117 -24.53 7.25 8.45
CA SER A 117 -24.93 6.54 9.68
C SER A 117 -24.01 6.64 10.92
N SER A 118 -24.67 6.73 12.08
CA SER A 118 -24.13 6.84 13.44
C SER A 118 -23.29 5.63 13.93
N GLN A 119 -22.44 5.05 13.09
CA GLN A 119 -21.37 4.17 13.58
C GLN A 119 -20.39 5.05 14.37
N LYS A 120 -20.03 4.62 15.58
CA LYS A 120 -19.06 5.34 16.42
C LYS A 120 -17.71 5.35 15.71
N LEU A 121 -17.44 6.39 14.93
CA LEU A 121 -16.18 6.67 14.22
C LEU A 121 -14.95 6.39 15.09
N SER A 122 -15.07 6.58 16.40
CA SER A 122 -14.07 6.30 17.45
C SER A 122 -13.48 4.88 17.52
N GLN A 123 -13.91 3.94 16.67
CA GLN A 123 -13.46 2.55 16.64
C GLN A 123 -13.05 2.03 15.24
N LEU A 124 -13.07 2.89 14.21
CA LEU A 124 -12.82 2.44 12.84
C LEU A 124 -11.34 2.63 12.45
N HIS A 125 -10.62 1.53 12.30
CA HIS A 125 -9.28 1.51 11.70
C HIS A 125 -9.35 0.89 10.30
N PRO A 126 -8.64 1.46 9.30
CA PRO A 126 -8.53 0.82 8.00
C PRO A 126 -7.81 -0.53 8.13
N LEU A 127 -8.17 -1.44 7.22
CA LEU A 127 -7.40 -2.63 6.92
C LEU A 127 -6.28 -2.25 5.95
N PHE A 128 -5.08 -2.78 6.20
CA PHE A 128 -3.97 -2.71 5.26
C PHE A 128 -3.82 -4.09 4.63
N ILE A 129 -4.09 -4.23 3.34
CA ILE A 129 -4.13 -5.53 2.66
C ILE A 129 -3.03 -5.53 1.59
N PRO A 130 -1.97 -6.33 1.75
CA PRO A 130 -0.91 -6.42 0.76
C PRO A 130 -1.40 -7.21 -0.45
N ILE A 131 -1.18 -6.70 -1.67
CA ILE A 131 -1.52 -7.36 -2.93
C ILE A 131 -0.34 -7.15 -3.88
N GLY A 132 0.55 -8.14 -3.97
CA GLY A 132 1.86 -8.03 -4.64
C GLY A 132 2.66 -6.81 -4.15
N TYR A 133 2.85 -5.83 -5.03
CA TYR A 133 3.55 -4.58 -4.71
C TYR A 133 2.61 -3.39 -4.46
N TYR A 134 1.31 -3.66 -4.30
CA TYR A 134 0.32 -2.70 -3.85
C TYR A 134 -0.04 -2.93 -2.39
N ILE A 135 -0.49 -1.88 -1.73
CA ILE A 135 -1.16 -1.95 -0.44
C ILE A 135 -2.54 -1.34 -0.61
N LEU A 136 -3.58 -2.14 -0.38
CA LEU A 136 -4.93 -1.63 -0.23
C LEU A 136 -5.11 -1.10 1.19
N VAL A 137 -5.45 0.18 1.31
CA VAL A 137 -5.95 0.79 2.53
C VAL A 137 -7.46 0.87 2.42
N TYR A 138 -8.16 0.02 3.15
CA TYR A 138 -9.61 -0.11 3.04
C TYR A 138 -10.29 0.28 4.34
N LEU A 139 -11.18 1.27 4.26
CA LEU A 139 -12.09 1.63 5.33
C LEU A 139 -13.52 1.44 4.82
N GLN A 140 -14.18 0.37 5.28
CA GLN A 140 -15.52 -0.01 4.83
C GLN A 140 -16.51 1.15 4.92
N GLY A 141 -17.27 1.34 3.83
CA GLY A 141 -18.26 2.41 3.72
C GLY A 141 -17.70 3.82 3.49
N HIS A 142 -16.36 3.99 3.50
CA HIS A 142 -15.72 5.30 3.41
C HIS A 142 -14.82 5.42 2.18
N PHE A 143 -13.72 4.67 2.13
CA PHE A 143 -12.76 4.75 1.02
C PHE A 143 -11.97 3.45 0.81
N LEU A 144 -11.41 3.32 -0.38
CA LEU A 144 -10.40 2.35 -0.77
C LEU A 144 -9.25 3.08 -1.44
N HIS A 145 -8.03 2.88 -0.96
CA HIS A 145 -6.83 3.40 -1.59
C HIS A 145 -5.89 2.26 -1.96
N CYS A 146 -5.70 2.00 -3.24
CA CYS A 146 -4.74 1.05 -3.78
C CYS A 146 -3.43 1.76 -4.07
N ILE A 147 -2.48 1.65 -3.15
CA ILE A 147 -1.23 2.42 -3.19
C ILE A 147 -0.15 1.61 -3.88
N ASN A 148 0.41 2.17 -4.95
CA ASN A 148 1.57 1.60 -5.63
C ASN A 148 2.83 1.85 -4.79
N THR A 149 3.38 0.80 -4.19
CA THR A 149 4.58 0.93 -3.35
C THR A 149 5.88 0.97 -4.15
N ARG A 150 5.87 0.55 -5.41
CA ARG A 150 7.04 0.63 -6.30
C ARG A 150 7.29 2.04 -6.80
N GLN A 151 6.23 2.79 -7.07
CA GLN A 151 6.28 4.11 -7.70
C GLN A 151 5.56 5.14 -6.83
N PRO A 152 6.09 5.41 -5.62
CA PRO A 152 5.46 6.32 -4.68
C PRO A 152 5.53 7.78 -5.12
N GLU A 153 6.32 8.17 -6.10
CA GLU A 153 6.60 9.56 -6.43
C GLU A 153 5.34 10.32 -6.86
N LEU A 154 4.48 9.70 -7.66
CA LEU A 154 3.26 10.30 -8.20
C LEU A 154 2.00 9.64 -7.63
N LEU A 155 1.07 10.46 -7.13
CA LEU A 155 -0.19 9.97 -6.55
C LEU A 155 -1.13 9.36 -7.58
N CYS A 156 -1.06 9.81 -8.84
CA CYS A 156 -1.86 9.26 -9.95
C CYS A 156 -1.52 7.81 -10.32
N HIS A 157 -0.47 7.22 -9.75
CA HIS A 157 -0.21 5.78 -9.87
C HIS A 157 -0.94 4.94 -8.80
N SER A 158 -1.62 5.60 -7.85
CA SER A 158 -2.40 4.96 -6.80
C SER A 158 -3.88 5.22 -7.02
N LEU A 159 -4.69 4.15 -7.03
CA LEU A 159 -6.12 4.24 -7.28
C LEU A 159 -6.85 4.57 -5.98
N PHE A 160 -7.56 5.70 -5.94
CA PHE A 160 -8.41 6.09 -4.81
C PHE A 160 -9.88 6.09 -5.20
N LEU A 161 -10.70 5.40 -4.40
CA LEU A 161 -12.15 5.30 -4.53
C LEU A 161 -12.80 5.75 -3.22
N ALA A 162 -13.90 6.49 -3.30
CA ALA A 162 -14.67 6.95 -2.15
C ALA A 162 -16.17 6.87 -2.45
N GLY A 163 -17.01 6.85 -1.40
CA GLY A 163 -18.46 6.83 -1.57
C GLY A 163 -19.02 5.46 -1.95
N ASP A 164 -19.93 5.40 -2.93
CA ASP A 164 -20.63 4.16 -3.31
C ASP A 164 -19.76 3.18 -4.11
N GLU A 165 -18.65 3.66 -4.68
CA GLU A 165 -17.68 2.87 -5.45
C GLU A 165 -16.80 1.95 -4.56
N VAL A 166 -16.90 2.09 -3.24
CA VAL A 166 -16.04 1.42 -2.25
C VAL A 166 -16.58 0.06 -1.81
N ASN A 167 -17.80 -0.31 -2.23
CA ASN A 167 -18.43 -1.53 -1.75
C ASN A 167 -17.78 -2.79 -2.33
N LEU A 168 -16.83 -3.36 -1.59
CA LEU A 168 -16.12 -4.60 -1.93
C LEU A 168 -16.98 -5.87 -1.72
N GLY A 169 -18.26 -5.76 -1.35
CA GLY A 169 -19.11 -6.92 -1.05
C GLY A 169 -18.72 -7.68 0.22
N LEU A 170 -17.75 -7.17 1.00
CA LEU A 170 -17.41 -7.69 2.32
C LEU A 170 -18.58 -7.43 3.28
N GLN A 171 -19.28 -8.50 3.66
CA GLN A 171 -20.34 -8.45 4.68
C GLN A 171 -19.82 -8.55 6.11
N CYS A 172 -18.51 -8.65 6.31
CA CYS A 172 -17.89 -8.65 7.62
C CYS A 172 -17.73 -7.20 8.12
N GLU A 173 -17.96 -6.99 9.42
CA GLU A 173 -17.60 -5.73 10.08
C GLU A 173 -16.06 -5.60 10.12
N PRO A 174 -15.47 -4.39 10.00
CA PRO A 174 -14.02 -4.22 9.85
C PRO A 174 -13.22 -4.70 11.06
N VAL A 175 -13.90 -4.79 12.21
CA VAL A 175 -13.35 -5.22 13.50
C VAL A 175 -13.28 -6.75 13.59
N THR A 176 -14.07 -7.48 12.80
CA THR A 176 -14.05 -8.95 12.79
C THR A 176 -13.09 -9.53 11.76
N ALA A 177 -12.46 -8.71 10.92
CA ALA A 177 -11.50 -9.18 9.92
C ALA A 177 -10.04 -8.92 10.34
N THR A 178 -9.19 -9.93 10.17
CA THR A 178 -7.73 -9.83 10.29
C THR A 178 -7.06 -10.14 8.96
N VAL A 179 -6.02 -9.39 8.63
CA VAL A 179 -5.23 -9.61 7.42
C VAL A 179 -4.19 -10.69 7.72
N LEU A 180 -4.25 -11.79 6.99
CA LEU A 180 -3.24 -12.83 7.01
C LEU A 180 -2.19 -12.49 5.96
N HIS A 181 -0.97 -12.22 6.40
CA HIS A 181 0.14 -11.98 5.49
C HIS A 181 1.00 -13.24 5.39
N THR A 182 1.12 -13.77 4.18
CA THR A 182 2.08 -14.83 3.83
C THR A 182 2.95 -14.31 2.69
N GLU A 183 4.27 -14.38 2.85
CA GLU A 183 5.23 -13.89 1.84
C GLU A 183 5.10 -14.63 0.50
N ASP A 184 4.59 -15.87 0.50
CA ASP A 184 4.51 -16.77 -0.67
C ASP A 184 3.28 -16.62 -1.55
N ARG A 185 2.36 -15.68 -1.23
CA ARG A 185 1.12 -15.53 -2.00
C ARG A 185 0.95 -14.12 -2.55
N PRO A 186 0.58 -14.00 -3.84
CA PRO A 186 0.42 -12.70 -4.48
C PRO A 186 -0.85 -11.97 -4.00
N SER A 187 -1.88 -12.70 -3.57
CA SER A 187 -3.13 -12.14 -3.07
C SER A 187 -3.16 -12.06 -1.54
N GLY A 188 -3.58 -10.91 -1.03
CA GLY A 188 -3.78 -10.72 0.40
C GLY A 188 -4.93 -11.57 0.92
N GLN A 189 -4.77 -12.17 2.09
CA GLN A 189 -5.80 -13.01 2.70
C GLN A 189 -6.45 -12.30 3.89
N LEU A 190 -7.77 -12.48 4.04
CA LEU A 190 -8.57 -11.90 5.10
C LEU A 190 -9.25 -13.03 5.87
N LEU A 191 -8.97 -13.17 7.16
CA LEU A 191 -9.68 -14.06 8.05
C LEU A 191 -10.85 -13.31 8.69
N ASP A 192 -12.08 -13.72 8.37
CA ASP A 192 -13.25 -13.35 9.15
C ASP A 192 -13.27 -14.15 10.46
N LEU A 193 -13.02 -13.45 11.57
CA LEU A 193 -13.00 -14.01 12.91
C LEU A 193 -14.40 -14.43 13.39
N ALA A 194 -15.46 -13.84 12.85
CA ALA A 194 -16.83 -14.19 13.23
C ALA A 194 -17.29 -15.48 12.53
N GLY A 195 -17.06 -15.59 11.22
CA GLY A 195 -17.42 -16.74 10.41
C GLY A 195 -16.35 -17.82 10.29
N GLY A 196 -15.13 -17.59 10.78
CA GLY A 196 -13.99 -18.51 10.64
C GLY A 196 -13.57 -18.77 9.18
N THR A 197 -13.93 -17.87 8.26
CA THR A 197 -13.73 -18.04 6.82
C THR A 197 -12.56 -17.20 6.34
N ILE A 198 -11.76 -17.75 5.43
CA ILE A 198 -10.65 -17.03 4.79
C ILE A 198 -11.10 -16.58 3.40
N HIS A 199 -10.97 -15.29 3.13
CA HIS A 199 -11.23 -14.66 1.85
C HIS A 199 -9.92 -14.23 1.19
N SER A 200 -9.86 -14.26 -0.14
CA SER A 200 -8.77 -13.67 -0.92
C SER A 200 -9.17 -12.28 -1.41
N ALA A 201 -8.28 -11.31 -1.27
CA ALA A 201 -8.42 -9.97 -1.81
C ALA A 201 -7.68 -9.88 -3.15
N GLU A 202 -8.41 -9.55 -4.21
CA GLU A 202 -7.89 -9.43 -5.56
C GLU A 202 -8.45 -8.19 -6.25
N LEU A 203 -7.68 -7.61 -7.16
CA LEU A 203 -8.16 -6.52 -8.01
C LEU A 203 -9.06 -7.11 -9.11
N SER A 204 -10.18 -6.45 -9.41
CA SER A 204 -11.11 -6.89 -10.46
C SER A 204 -10.72 -6.28 -11.82
N PRO A 205 -10.24 -7.08 -12.80
CA PRO A 205 -9.90 -6.55 -14.12
C PRO A 205 -11.13 -5.97 -14.84
N VAL A 206 -12.32 -6.53 -14.60
CA VAL A 206 -13.58 -6.03 -15.16
C VAL A 206 -13.88 -4.62 -14.64
N PHE A 207 -13.72 -4.39 -13.34
CA PHE A 207 -13.94 -3.08 -12.73
C PHE A 207 -12.90 -2.05 -13.18
N LEU A 208 -11.62 -2.43 -13.24
CA LEU A 208 -10.55 -1.56 -13.74
C LEU A 208 -10.79 -1.15 -15.21
N LEU A 209 -11.23 -2.08 -16.06
CA LEU A 209 -11.62 -1.78 -17.44
C LEU A 209 -12.84 -0.84 -17.50
N GLN A 210 -13.79 -0.95 -16.56
CA GLN A 210 -14.91 0.01 -16.45
C GLN A 210 -14.42 1.42 -16.10
N ILE A 211 -13.40 1.56 -15.24
CA ILE A 211 -12.79 2.87 -14.96
C ILE A 211 -12.21 3.47 -16.23
N LEU A 212 -11.46 2.68 -17.03
CA LEU A 212 -10.92 3.15 -18.32
C LEU A 212 -12.01 3.61 -19.29
N ARG A 213 -13.12 2.88 -19.35
CA ARG A 213 -14.26 3.13 -20.24
C ARG A 213 -15.26 4.16 -19.70
N SER A 214 -15.14 4.58 -18.44
CA SER A 214 -16.10 5.49 -17.83
C SER A 214 -16.17 6.80 -18.63
N ASP A 215 -17.37 7.16 -19.10
CA ASP A 215 -17.57 8.28 -20.02
C ASP A 215 -17.05 9.59 -19.41
N ALA A 216 -16.14 10.25 -20.12
CA ALA A 216 -16.03 11.69 -20.02
C ALA A 216 -17.34 12.26 -20.59
N ARG A 217 -18.31 12.59 -19.73
CA ARG A 217 -19.52 13.29 -20.19
C ARG A 217 -19.08 14.45 -21.07
N PRO A 218 -19.65 14.65 -22.28
CA PRO A 218 -19.18 15.63 -23.27
C PRO A 218 -19.34 17.11 -22.86
N ARG A 219 -19.61 17.40 -21.58
CA ARG A 219 -19.78 18.74 -21.00
C ARG A 219 -19.02 18.97 -19.69
N CYS A 220 -18.23 18.00 -19.21
CA CYS A 220 -17.33 18.19 -18.07
C CYS A 220 -15.89 18.02 -18.55
N PRO A 221 -14.97 18.93 -18.20
CA PRO A 221 -13.56 18.78 -18.56
C PRO A 221 -13.04 17.44 -18.01
N SER A 222 -12.45 16.64 -18.89
CA SER A 222 -12.03 15.25 -18.70
C SER A 222 -10.97 15.05 -17.61
N SER A 223 -10.38 16.11 -17.09
CA SER A 223 -9.20 16.07 -16.22
C SER A 223 -9.40 15.45 -14.83
N LYS A 224 -10.65 15.30 -14.35
CA LYS A 224 -10.90 14.79 -12.98
C LYS A 224 -10.81 13.28 -12.84
N SER A 225 -11.11 12.50 -13.89
CA SER A 225 -11.05 11.03 -13.84
C SER A 225 -9.73 10.48 -14.39
N ASP A 226 -8.94 11.31 -15.07
CA ASP A 226 -7.65 10.91 -15.62
C ASP A 226 -6.69 10.27 -14.62
N PRO A 227 -6.54 10.75 -13.36
CA PRO A 227 -5.68 10.07 -12.39
C PRO A 227 -6.16 8.65 -12.06
N GLN A 228 -7.48 8.45 -11.98
CA GLN A 228 -8.06 7.12 -11.76
C GLN A 228 -7.88 6.21 -12.97
N ARG A 229 -8.03 6.75 -14.20
CA ARG A 229 -7.77 6.00 -15.44
C ARG A 229 -6.32 5.58 -15.54
N LEU A 230 -5.39 6.49 -15.23
CA LEU A 230 -3.98 6.18 -15.22
C LEU A 230 -3.65 5.10 -14.18
N ALA A 231 -4.09 5.26 -12.94
CA ALA A 231 -3.88 4.25 -11.91
C ALA A 231 -4.46 2.88 -12.32
N ALA A 232 -5.67 2.86 -12.89
CA ALA A 232 -6.29 1.64 -13.40
C ALA A 232 -5.49 1.02 -14.56
N LEU A 233 -4.99 1.84 -15.49
CA LEU A 233 -4.16 1.40 -16.60
C LEU A 233 -2.87 0.73 -16.09
N HIS A 234 -2.19 1.34 -15.12
CA HIS A 234 -0.98 0.73 -14.52
C HIS A 234 -1.27 -0.55 -13.75
N CYS A 235 -2.40 -0.65 -13.03
CA CYS A 235 -2.82 -1.91 -12.42
C CYS A 235 -3.02 -2.99 -13.49
N LEU A 236 -3.71 -2.67 -14.60
CA LEU A 236 -3.96 -3.60 -15.68
C LEU A 236 -2.68 -4.03 -16.41
N LEU A 237 -1.75 -3.12 -16.68
CA LEU A 237 -0.56 -3.38 -17.48
C LEU A 237 0.63 -3.91 -16.68
N VAL A 238 0.86 -3.42 -15.47
CA VAL A 238 2.08 -3.74 -14.70
C VAL A 238 1.79 -4.80 -13.65
N TYR A 239 0.59 -4.84 -13.07
CA TYR A 239 0.23 -5.84 -12.06
C TYR A 239 -0.48 -7.06 -12.67
N MET A 240 -1.36 -6.86 -13.65
CA MET A 240 -2.14 -7.93 -14.30
C MET A 240 -1.68 -8.27 -15.72
N GLY A 241 -0.60 -7.64 -16.20
CA GLY A 241 -0.23 -7.65 -17.62
C GLY A 241 0.22 -9.00 -18.18
N ASP A 242 0.24 -10.06 -17.38
CA ASP A 242 0.59 -11.41 -17.83
C ASP A 242 -0.57 -12.15 -18.49
N ASP A 243 -1.80 -11.57 -18.50
CA ASP A 243 -2.96 -12.08 -19.25
C ASP A 243 -3.05 -11.42 -20.65
N PRO A 244 -2.77 -12.17 -21.74
CA PRO A 244 -2.84 -11.63 -23.10
C PRO A 244 -4.24 -11.17 -23.51
N ASN A 245 -5.30 -11.77 -22.94
CA ASN A 245 -6.67 -11.36 -23.24
C ASN A 245 -6.99 -9.99 -22.61
N LEU A 246 -6.38 -9.70 -21.46
CA LEU A 246 -6.52 -8.41 -20.81
C LEU A 246 -5.77 -7.34 -21.61
N GLU A 247 -4.55 -7.64 -22.05
CA GLU A 247 -3.78 -6.74 -22.91
C GLU A 247 -4.53 -6.41 -24.21
N LEU A 248 -5.16 -7.40 -24.86
CA LEU A 248 -5.99 -7.17 -26.05
C LEU A 248 -7.15 -6.20 -25.78
N LYS A 249 -7.86 -6.33 -24.65
CA LYS A 249 -8.94 -5.41 -24.26
C LYS A 249 -8.46 -3.99 -24.00
N ILE A 250 -7.22 -3.83 -23.53
CA ILE A 250 -6.59 -2.52 -23.34
C ILE A 250 -6.24 -1.92 -24.71
N ILE A 251 -5.69 -2.73 -25.62
CA ILE A 251 -5.40 -2.31 -27.01
C ILE A 251 -6.67 -1.87 -27.73
N GLU A 252 -7.76 -2.63 -27.62
CA GLU A 252 -9.08 -2.24 -28.15
C GLU A 252 -9.52 -0.88 -27.59
N TRP A 253 -9.42 -0.69 -26.28
CA TRP A 253 -9.74 0.61 -25.65
C TRP A 253 -8.83 1.75 -26.15
N LEU A 254 -7.54 1.51 -26.35
CA LEU A 254 -6.61 2.51 -26.91
C LEU A 254 -6.99 2.88 -28.34
N CYS A 255 -7.33 1.90 -29.18
CA CYS A 255 -7.80 2.13 -30.55
C CYS A 255 -9.09 2.97 -30.59
N ASP A 256 -9.98 2.80 -29.61
CA ASP A 256 -11.18 3.62 -29.47
C ASP A 256 -10.88 5.04 -28.92
N ASN A 257 -9.72 5.24 -28.30
CA ASN A 257 -9.31 6.47 -27.60
C ASN A 257 -7.96 7.01 -28.11
N MET A 258 -7.74 7.02 -29.42
CA MET A 258 -6.46 7.39 -30.05
C MET A 258 -6.00 8.83 -29.80
N ASN A 259 -6.89 9.72 -29.37
CA ASN A 259 -6.50 11.09 -29.02
C ASN A 259 -5.92 11.10 -27.59
N PRO A 260 -4.73 11.70 -27.38
CA PRO A 260 -4.14 11.79 -26.05
C PRO A 260 -5.08 12.54 -25.10
N PHE A 261 -5.16 12.09 -23.85
CA PHE A 261 -5.86 12.85 -22.83
C PHE A 261 -5.10 14.15 -22.55
N GLU A 262 -5.82 15.15 -22.03
CA GLU A 262 -5.20 16.43 -21.66
C GLU A 262 -4.08 16.25 -20.63
N SER A 263 -4.22 15.26 -19.74
CA SER A 263 -3.31 15.06 -18.63
C SER A 263 -2.17 14.07 -18.91
N PHE A 264 -2.35 13.06 -19.75
CA PHE A 264 -1.31 12.07 -20.13
C PHE A 264 -1.60 11.41 -21.49
N ASP A 265 -0.58 10.84 -22.12
CA ASP A 265 -0.69 10.11 -23.38
C ASP A 265 -0.85 8.60 -23.09
N GLN A 266 -2.01 8.04 -23.41
CA GLN A 266 -2.35 6.66 -23.04
C GLN A 266 -1.50 5.63 -23.81
N VAL A 267 -1.09 5.95 -25.04
CA VAL A 267 -0.28 5.07 -25.88
C VAL A 267 1.16 5.05 -25.37
N GLN A 268 1.71 6.21 -24.97
CA GLN A 268 3.02 6.26 -24.34
C GLN A 268 3.05 5.52 -23.01
N GLU A 269 2.02 5.70 -22.16
CA GLU A 269 1.91 4.94 -20.91
C GLU A 269 1.80 3.44 -21.17
N PHE A 270 1.05 3.02 -22.19
CA PHE A 270 0.97 1.61 -22.56
C PHE A 270 2.34 1.03 -22.92
N ILE A 271 3.10 1.71 -23.77
CA ILE A 271 4.42 1.26 -24.21
C ILE A 271 5.38 1.20 -23.00
N LEU A 272 5.43 2.25 -22.18
CA LEU A 272 6.33 2.31 -21.03
C LEU A 272 5.98 1.28 -19.97
N ALA A 273 4.71 1.17 -19.58
CA ALA A 273 4.26 0.21 -18.57
C ALA A 273 4.50 -1.24 -19.00
N SER A 274 4.20 -1.58 -20.27
CA SER A 274 4.45 -2.92 -20.81
C SER A 274 5.94 -3.26 -20.88
N LEU A 275 6.78 -2.33 -21.39
CA LEU A 275 8.24 -2.52 -21.39
C LEU A 275 8.78 -2.63 -19.98
N TYR A 276 8.32 -1.78 -19.07
CA TYR A 276 8.73 -1.79 -17.68
C TYR A 276 8.44 -3.16 -17.05
N ARG A 277 7.22 -3.69 -17.19
CA ARG A 277 6.85 -5.03 -16.69
C ARG A 277 7.80 -6.11 -17.22
N ILE A 278 8.00 -6.15 -18.54
CA ILE A 278 8.81 -7.19 -19.22
C ILE A 278 10.28 -7.15 -18.77
N VAL A 279 10.83 -5.95 -18.55
CA VAL A 279 12.25 -5.77 -18.23
C VAL A 279 12.50 -5.86 -16.72
N TYR A 280 11.54 -5.49 -15.89
CA TYR A 280 11.73 -5.41 -14.43
C TYR A 280 12.08 -6.77 -13.82
N GLU A 281 11.48 -7.87 -14.32
CA GLU A 281 11.83 -9.23 -13.91
C GLU A 281 13.31 -9.57 -14.13
N LYS A 282 13.97 -8.86 -15.04
CA LYS A 282 15.36 -9.09 -15.45
C LYS A 282 16.32 -8.07 -14.83
N CYS A 283 15.84 -6.97 -14.27
CA CYS A 283 16.67 -5.88 -13.77
C CYS A 283 16.03 -5.14 -12.59
N LEU A 284 16.52 -5.42 -11.37
CA LEU A 284 16.09 -4.74 -10.13
C LEU A 284 16.42 -3.23 -10.10
N SER A 285 17.33 -2.77 -10.95
CA SER A 285 17.71 -1.35 -11.08
C SER A 285 17.05 -0.65 -12.27
N LEU A 286 15.98 -1.22 -12.83
CA LEU A 286 15.30 -0.66 -14.01
C LEU A 286 14.83 0.77 -13.81
N ASP A 287 14.39 1.13 -12.60
CA ASP A 287 13.99 2.51 -12.23
C ASP A 287 15.07 3.56 -12.55
N LYS A 288 16.34 3.17 -12.65
CA LYS A 288 17.45 4.07 -12.97
C LYS A 288 17.70 4.23 -14.48
N VAL A 289 17.09 3.39 -15.29
CA VAL A 289 17.39 3.25 -16.72
C VAL A 289 16.17 3.57 -17.58
N LEU A 290 14.98 3.17 -17.15
CA LEU A 290 13.72 3.40 -17.85
C LEU A 290 12.73 4.09 -16.91
N PRO A 291 12.17 5.26 -17.28
CA PRO A 291 11.11 5.88 -16.49
C PRO A 291 9.88 4.98 -16.48
N TYR A 292 9.22 4.92 -15.33
CA TYR A 292 8.00 4.12 -15.17
C TYR A 292 6.80 4.69 -15.94
N SER A 293 6.79 6.00 -16.18
CA SER A 293 5.69 6.74 -16.79
C SER A 293 6.23 7.90 -17.61
N SER A 294 5.51 8.30 -18.66
CA SER A 294 5.85 9.46 -19.51
C SER A 294 5.66 10.78 -18.77
N ILE A 295 4.91 10.76 -17.66
CA ILE A 295 4.63 11.96 -16.85
C ILE A 295 5.92 12.59 -16.30
N PHE A 296 6.94 11.78 -16.01
CA PHE A 296 8.23 12.27 -15.51
C PHE A 296 8.99 13.13 -16.54
N GLU A 297 8.67 13.01 -17.83
CA GLU A 297 9.29 13.81 -18.89
C GLU A 297 8.55 15.14 -19.14
N LYS A 298 7.37 15.33 -18.53
CA LYS A 298 6.60 16.58 -18.69
C LYS A 298 7.28 17.72 -17.94
N LYS A 299 7.43 18.86 -18.63
CA LYS A 299 7.94 20.10 -18.03
C LYS A 299 7.07 20.57 -16.86
N GLU A 300 5.76 20.43 -17.00
CA GLU A 300 4.78 20.73 -15.96
C GLU A 300 3.80 19.57 -15.87
N VAL A 301 3.72 18.95 -14.70
CA VAL A 301 2.77 17.86 -14.44
C VAL A 301 1.40 18.47 -14.10
N PRO A 302 0.33 18.07 -14.79
CA PRO A 302 -1.03 18.52 -14.48
C PRO A 302 -1.40 18.33 -13.01
N VAL A 303 -1.96 19.37 -12.38
CA VAL A 303 -2.32 19.36 -10.95
C VAL A 303 -3.23 18.18 -10.60
N CYS A 304 -4.14 17.79 -11.49
CA CYS A 304 -5.02 16.65 -11.26
C CYS A 304 -4.26 15.33 -11.02
N LEU A 305 -3.06 15.16 -11.59
CA LEU A 305 -2.23 13.97 -11.38
C LEU A 305 -1.40 14.03 -10.09
N LEU A 306 -1.27 15.21 -9.49
CA LEU A 306 -0.50 15.44 -8.26
C LEU A 306 -1.36 15.35 -6.99
N GLU A 307 -2.69 15.41 -7.12
CA GLU A 307 -3.62 15.49 -5.99
C GLU A 307 -4.69 14.40 -6.07
N ILE A 308 -5.17 13.96 -4.91
CA ILE A 308 -6.34 13.09 -4.80
C ILE A 308 -7.44 13.91 -4.11
N PRO A 309 -8.63 14.09 -4.73
CA PRO A 309 -9.71 14.85 -4.12
C PRO A 309 -10.08 14.32 -2.73
N GLY A 310 -10.12 15.21 -1.73
CA GLY A 310 -10.46 14.86 -0.34
C GLY A 310 -9.34 14.18 0.44
N VAL A 311 -8.14 14.05 -0.13
CA VAL A 311 -6.97 13.44 0.50
C VAL A 311 -5.79 14.39 0.46
N VAL A 312 -5.25 14.71 1.62
CA VAL A 312 -3.98 15.45 1.73
C VAL A 312 -2.86 14.43 1.92
N CYS A 313 -1.91 14.38 0.99
CA CYS A 313 -0.72 13.56 1.09
C CYS A 313 0.52 14.42 1.37
N THR A 314 1.32 14.04 2.36
CA THR A 314 2.65 14.60 2.58
C THR A 314 3.69 13.51 2.49
N THR A 315 4.78 13.77 1.78
CA THR A 315 5.91 12.84 1.64
C THR A 315 7.10 13.36 2.45
N GLU A 316 7.66 12.50 3.29
CA GLU A 316 8.92 12.75 4.00
C GLU A 316 10.01 11.87 3.38
N LEU A 317 11.14 12.48 3.03
CA LEU A 317 12.32 11.79 2.52
C LEU A 317 13.31 11.57 3.67
N HIS A 318 14.17 10.57 3.55
CA HIS A 318 15.25 10.26 4.50
C HIS A 318 14.72 9.87 5.88
N ILE A 319 14.14 8.67 5.93
CA ILE A 319 13.64 8.13 7.18
C ILE A 319 14.80 7.70 8.08
N GLU A 320 14.68 7.93 9.39
CA GLU A 320 15.67 7.51 10.38
C GLU A 320 15.66 5.97 10.53
N THR A 321 16.42 5.28 9.67
CA THR A 321 16.60 3.83 9.65
C THR A 321 18.04 3.43 9.92
N ASP A 322 18.24 2.43 10.78
CA ASP A 322 19.55 1.86 11.11
C ASP A 322 19.55 0.35 10.84
N PHE A 323 20.45 -0.08 9.95
CA PHE A 323 20.63 -1.49 9.56
C PHE A 323 21.79 -2.11 10.36
N LYS A 324 21.45 -3.05 11.24
CA LYS A 324 22.35 -3.65 12.25
C LYS A 324 22.70 -5.11 11.94
N GLY A 325 23.59 -5.69 12.76
CA GLY A 325 23.96 -7.12 12.69
C GLY A 325 24.99 -7.45 11.60
N LYS A 326 25.04 -8.71 11.15
CA LYS A 326 25.87 -9.12 9.99
C LYS A 326 25.45 -8.43 8.69
N ALA A 327 24.17 -8.07 8.60
CA ALA A 327 23.60 -7.20 7.58
C ALA A 327 23.98 -5.71 7.76
N ARG A 328 25.26 -5.39 7.99
CA ARG A 328 25.70 -3.98 7.95
C ARG A 328 25.48 -3.42 6.55
N GLY A 329 24.59 -2.44 6.46
CA GLY A 329 24.25 -1.71 5.24
C GLY A 329 23.01 -2.24 4.52
N ALA A 330 22.20 -1.31 4.02
CA ALA A 330 20.91 -1.57 3.39
C ALA A 330 20.98 -2.65 2.29
N GLN A 331 22.02 -2.64 1.45
CA GLN A 331 22.17 -3.61 0.36
C GLN A 331 22.18 -5.06 0.86
N ARG A 332 22.90 -5.35 1.95
CA ARG A 332 22.95 -6.71 2.52
C ARG A 332 21.64 -7.10 3.18
N PHE A 333 20.99 -6.17 3.88
CA PHE A 333 19.66 -6.42 4.46
C PHE A 333 18.65 -6.84 3.40
N TRP A 334 18.63 -6.17 2.24
CA TRP A 334 17.74 -6.52 1.13
C TRP A 334 18.10 -7.83 0.45
N SER A 335 19.40 -8.10 0.24
CA SER A 335 19.84 -9.39 -0.28
C SER A 335 19.48 -10.56 0.64
N GLU A 336 19.59 -10.38 1.96
CA GLU A 336 19.17 -11.38 2.93
C GLU A 336 17.64 -11.52 2.99
N LEU A 337 16.89 -10.41 2.89
CA LEU A 337 15.43 -10.46 2.82
C LEU A 337 14.98 -11.27 1.60
N GLN A 338 15.54 -10.98 0.42
CA GLN A 338 15.23 -11.70 -0.83
C GLN A 338 15.65 -13.18 -0.76
N TRP A 339 16.84 -13.47 -0.24
CA TRP A 339 17.32 -14.85 -0.09
C TRP A 339 16.45 -15.70 0.83
N ASN A 340 15.89 -15.09 1.87
CA ASN A 340 14.97 -15.79 2.78
C ASN A 340 13.63 -16.10 2.11
N THR A 341 13.27 -15.40 1.03
CA THR A 341 12.02 -15.63 0.29
C THR A 341 12.19 -16.53 -0.94
N GLU A 342 13.43 -16.77 -1.39
CA GLU A 342 13.74 -17.66 -2.53
C GLU A 342 14.04 -19.13 -2.14
N LYS A 343 14.05 -19.44 -0.83
CA LYS A 343 14.33 -20.79 -0.28
C LYS A 343 13.12 -21.40 0.39
#